data_AF-A0AA39LKI4-F1
#
_entry.id   AF-A0AA39LKI4-F1
#
_cell.length_a   1.000
_cell.length_b   1.000
_cell.length_c   1.000
_cell.angle_alpha   90.00
_cell.angle_beta   90.00
_cell.angle_gamma   90.00
#
_symmetry.space_group_name_H-M   'P 1'
#
loop_
_entity.id
_entity.type
_entity.pdbx_description
1 polymer ?
#
loop_
_entity_poly.entity_id
_entity_poly.type
_entity_poly.pdbx_seq_one_letter_code
_entity_poly.pdbx_strand_id
1 'polypeptide(L)'
;MLMALAMVLLFISVLVTIPPVAALIYFHVSTMPTTGNPIPAGCFSFNCLVSTSRSRRLCTVTVKLIFTSMVVVLGSAFLFMLRKFKIRRASTTEKRINQFAGYSFCLRLVFEMLPFVADFVLQETINKDLGKFIGPYGAIGGAIDFFACTLVYYVLSFLRRSSVTIVKSTNTQV
;
A
#
# COMPACT_ATOMS: atom_id res chain seq x y z
N MET A 1 -9.61 -25.01 11.45
CA MET A 1 -10.18 -24.53 10.16
C MET A 1 -9.79 -23.10 9.81
N LEU A 2 -9.90 -22.10 10.70
CA LEU A 2 -9.59 -20.70 10.36
C LEU A 2 -8.13 -20.49 9.90
N MET A 3 -7.15 -21.07 10.60
CA MET A 3 -5.73 -20.98 10.21
C MET A 3 -5.46 -21.63 8.85
N ALA A 4 -6.15 -22.73 8.56
CA ALA A 4 -6.05 -23.39 7.26
C ALA A 4 -6.64 -22.51 6.15
N LEU A 5 -7.81 -21.89 6.36
CA LEU A 5 -8.41 -20.97 5.39
C LEU A 5 -7.53 -19.72 5.18
N ALA A 6 -6.95 -19.17 6.25
CA ALA A 6 -6.04 -18.02 6.16
C ALA A 6 -4.76 -18.38 5.39
N MET A 7 -4.16 -19.56 5.65
CA MET A 7 -3.02 -20.05 4.89
C MET A 7 -3.36 -20.28 3.42
N VAL A 8 -4.54 -20.85 3.13
CA VAL A 8 -5.01 -21.06 1.76
C VAL A 8 -5.22 -19.73 1.04
N LEU A 9 -5.86 -18.75 1.67
CA LEU A 9 -6.04 -17.41 1.10
C LEU A 9 -4.70 -16.70 0.87
N LEU A 10 -3.76 -16.82 1.81
CA LEU A 10 -2.43 -16.25 1.66
C LEU A 10 -1.69 -16.94 0.52
N PHE A 11 -1.74 -18.27 0.45
CA PHE A 11 -1.14 -19.04 -0.64
C PHE A 11 -1.73 -18.67 -2.01
N ILE A 12 -3.06 -18.59 -2.13
CA ILE A 12 -3.74 -18.12 -3.34
C ILE A 12 -3.31 -16.70 -3.69
N SER A 13 -3.24 -15.80 -2.71
CA SER A 13 -2.82 -14.42 -2.95
C SER A 13 -1.40 -14.33 -3.50
N VAL A 14 -0.48 -15.12 -2.96
CA VAL A 14 0.92 -15.19 -3.40
C VAL A 14 0.99 -15.81 -4.80
N LEU A 15 0.29 -16.91 -5.02
CA LEU A 15 0.25 -17.61 -6.31
C LEU A 15 -0.37 -16.75 -7.42
N VAL A 16 -1.34 -15.90 -7.10
CA VAL A 16 -1.99 -14.99 -8.06
C VAL A 16 -1.17 -13.73 -8.30
N THR A 17 -0.42 -13.22 -7.30
CA THR A 17 0.31 -11.95 -7.42
C THR A 17 1.72 -12.10 -7.99
N ILE A 18 2.44 -13.17 -7.66
CA ILE A 18 3.83 -13.35 -8.11
C ILE A 18 3.94 -13.47 -9.64
N PRO A 19 3.16 -14.32 -10.34
CA PRO A 19 3.35 -14.52 -11.77
C PRO A 19 3.11 -13.25 -12.61
N PRO A 20 2.04 -12.45 -12.37
CA PRO A 20 1.86 -11.18 -13.06
C PRO A 20 3.02 -10.22 -12.82
N VAL A 21 3.47 -10.08 -11.57
CA VAL A 21 4.61 -9.19 -11.25
C VAL A 21 5.88 -9.64 -11.95
N ALA A 22 6.18 -10.93 -11.93
CA ALA A 22 7.35 -11.49 -12.61
C ALA A 22 7.27 -11.30 -14.13
N ALA A 23 6.12 -11.57 -14.74
CA ALA A 23 5.88 -11.35 -16.16
C ALA A 23 6.04 -9.86 -16.54
N LEU A 24 5.59 -8.96 -15.68
CA LEU A 24 5.72 -7.52 -15.87
C LEU A 24 7.15 -7.02 -15.72
N ILE A 25 7.88 -7.50 -14.71
CA ILE A 25 9.32 -7.20 -14.56
C ILE A 25 10.07 -7.69 -15.79
N TYR A 26 9.79 -8.92 -16.22
CA TYR A 26 10.39 -9.49 -17.43
C TYR A 26 10.08 -8.67 -18.67
N PHE A 27 8.81 -8.33 -18.89
CA PHE A 27 8.39 -7.47 -20.00
C PHE A 27 9.04 -6.09 -19.94
N HIS A 28 9.15 -5.50 -18.75
CA HIS A 28 9.73 -4.18 -18.58
C HIS A 28 11.23 -4.19 -18.85
N VAL A 29 11.96 -5.22 -18.40
CA VAL A 29 13.40 -5.40 -18.66
C VAL A 29 13.65 -5.70 -20.14
N SER A 30 12.83 -6.56 -20.77
CA SER A 30 13.00 -6.93 -22.18
C SER A 30 12.64 -5.82 -23.16
N THR A 31 11.76 -4.90 -22.77
CA THR A 31 11.37 -3.73 -23.58
C THR A 31 12.22 -2.48 -23.30
N MET A 32 13.19 -2.53 -22.38
CA MET A 32 14.14 -1.43 -22.22
C MET A 32 15.06 -1.36 -23.45
N PRO A 33 15.02 -0.28 -24.24
CA PRO A 33 15.97 -0.06 -25.31
C PRO A 33 17.35 0.12 -24.68
N THR A 34 18.31 -0.66 -25.17
CA THR A 34 19.71 -0.57 -24.77
C THR A 34 20.38 0.73 -25.25
N THR A 35 19.73 1.45 -26.16
CA THR A 35 20.16 2.74 -26.72
C THR A 35 19.25 3.86 -26.24
N GLY A 36 19.46 4.31 -25.00
CA GLY A 36 18.80 5.51 -24.48
C GLY A 36 19.49 6.78 -24.97
N ASN A 37 18.72 7.76 -25.46
CA ASN A 37 19.24 9.11 -25.66
C ASN A 37 19.79 9.64 -24.31
N PRO A 38 20.95 10.32 -24.32
CA PRO A 38 21.53 10.84 -23.08
C PRO A 38 20.56 11.82 -22.42
N ILE A 39 20.38 11.67 -21.11
CA ILE A 39 19.53 12.55 -20.30
C ILE A 39 20.12 13.97 -20.40
N PRO A 40 19.32 14.99 -20.74
CA PRO A 40 19.82 16.36 -20.82
C PRO A 40 20.42 16.79 -19.48
N ALA A 41 21.58 17.44 -19.55
CA ALA A 41 22.29 17.91 -18.36
C ALA A 41 21.38 18.82 -17.51
N GLY A 42 21.32 18.53 -16.21
CA GLY A 42 20.47 19.27 -15.26
C GLY A 42 19.06 18.70 -15.08
N CYS A 43 18.66 17.63 -15.79
CA CYS A 43 17.37 16.99 -15.55
C CYS A 43 17.48 15.72 -14.69
N PHE A 44 17.44 15.91 -13.37
CA PHE A 44 17.42 14.82 -12.37
C PHE A 44 16.01 14.43 -11.90
N SER A 45 14.95 15.01 -12.50
CA SER A 45 13.58 14.69 -12.11
C SER A 45 13.10 13.38 -12.76
N PHE A 46 12.27 12.62 -12.03
CA PHE A 46 11.59 11.41 -12.56
C PHE A 46 10.82 11.69 -13.86
N ASN A 47 10.35 12.93 -14.06
CA ASN A 47 9.66 13.33 -15.29
C ASN A 47 10.55 13.32 -16.53
N CYS A 48 11.87 13.46 -16.39
CA CYS A 48 12.80 13.37 -17.52
C CYS A 48 13.11 11.92 -17.93
N LEU A 49 13.16 10.99 -16.97
CA LEU A 49 13.35 9.56 -17.21
C LEU A 49 12.13 8.89 -17.87
N VAL A 50 10.92 9.42 -17.66
CA VAL A 50 9.65 8.85 -18.14
C VAL A 50 9.16 9.50 -19.44
N SER A 51 9.79 10.58 -19.90
CA SER A 51 9.34 11.37 -21.06
C SER A 51 9.35 10.63 -22.41
N THR A 52 9.99 9.47 -22.52
CA THR A 52 10.30 8.88 -23.84
C THR A 52 9.29 7.87 -24.40
N SER A 53 8.16 7.55 -23.75
CA SER A 53 7.05 6.86 -24.47
C SER A 53 5.72 6.76 -23.72
N ARG A 54 4.63 7.18 -24.39
CA ARG A 54 3.23 6.95 -24.00
C ARG A 54 2.94 5.48 -23.64
N SER A 55 3.60 4.55 -24.34
CA SER A 55 3.50 3.10 -24.12
C SER A 55 3.98 2.66 -22.74
N ARG A 56 5.13 3.18 -22.26
CA ARG A 56 5.64 2.84 -20.92
C ARG A 56 4.74 3.35 -19.80
N ARG A 57 4.21 4.55 -19.97
CA ARG A 57 3.27 5.13 -19.01
C ARG A 57 1.99 4.28 -18.89
N LEU A 58 1.42 3.86 -20.02
CA LEU A 58 0.25 2.98 -20.03
C LEU A 58 0.55 1.64 -19.35
N CYS A 59 1.72 1.05 -19.60
CA CYS A 59 2.16 -0.17 -18.92
C CYS A 59 2.24 0.04 -17.40
N THR A 60 2.99 1.03 -16.92
CA THR A 60 3.13 1.32 -15.48
C THR A 60 1.78 1.59 -14.81
N VAL A 61 0.90 2.37 -15.46
CA VAL A 61 -0.45 2.64 -14.96
C VAL A 61 -1.28 1.36 -14.86
N THR A 62 -1.24 0.51 -15.89
CA THR A 62 -1.98 -0.77 -15.93
C THR A 62 -1.50 -1.70 -14.83
N VAL A 63 -0.18 -1.84 -14.68
CA VAL A 63 0.43 -2.63 -13.60
C VAL A 63 -0.01 -2.13 -12.24
N LYS A 64 0.09 -0.82 -12.02
CA LYS A 64 -0.28 -0.21 -10.74
C LYS A 64 -1.76 -0.45 -10.45
N LEU A 65 -2.65 -0.34 -11.44
CA LEU A 65 -4.08 -0.58 -11.28
C LEU A 65 -4.38 -2.03 -10.91
N ILE A 66 -3.73 -3.00 -11.58
CA ILE A 66 -3.89 -4.42 -11.24
C ILE A 66 -3.40 -4.68 -9.82
N PHE A 67 -2.21 -4.18 -9.46
CA PHE A 67 -1.62 -4.46 -8.15
C PHE A 67 -2.45 -3.84 -7.02
N THR A 68 -2.86 -2.58 -7.20
CA THR A 68 -3.66 -1.88 -6.21
C THR A 68 -5.06 -2.47 -6.05
N SER A 69 -5.72 -2.89 -7.14
CA SER A 69 -7.02 -3.58 -7.04
C SER A 69 -6.90 -4.90 -6.28
N MET A 70 -5.85 -5.69 -6.51
CA MET A 70 -5.58 -6.91 -5.75
C MET A 70 -5.37 -6.63 -4.26
N VAL A 71 -4.58 -5.61 -3.91
CA VAL A 71 -4.37 -5.19 -2.52
C VAL A 71 -5.69 -4.79 -1.85
N VAL A 72 -6.59 -4.11 -2.57
CA VAL A 72 -7.90 -3.73 -2.04
C VAL A 72 -8.81 -4.95 -1.83
N VAL A 73 -8.87 -5.88 -2.78
CA VAL A 73 -9.66 -7.11 -2.65
C VAL A 73 -9.13 -7.97 -1.49
N LEU A 74 -7.83 -8.18 -1.41
CA LEU A 74 -7.21 -8.96 -0.33
C LEU A 74 -7.37 -8.27 1.02
N GLY A 75 -7.12 -6.97 1.11
CA GLY A 75 -7.25 -6.21 2.34
C GLY A 75 -8.70 -6.16 2.84
N SER A 76 -9.66 -5.97 1.93
CA SER A 76 -11.08 -6.01 2.28
C SER A 76 -11.54 -7.39 2.72
N ALA A 77 -11.12 -8.47 2.03
CA ALA A 77 -11.39 -9.84 2.45
C ALA A 77 -10.78 -10.14 3.83
N PHE A 78 -9.54 -9.70 4.08
CA PHE A 78 -8.88 -9.85 5.37
C PHE A 78 -9.62 -9.11 6.49
N LEU A 79 -10.00 -7.85 6.26
CA LEU A 79 -10.79 -7.07 7.22
C LEU A 79 -12.18 -7.66 7.44
N PHE A 80 -12.82 -8.17 6.40
CA PHE A 80 -14.10 -8.86 6.49
C PHE A 80 -13.99 -10.11 7.35
N MET A 81 -12.96 -10.93 7.13
CA MET A 81 -12.65 -12.10 7.95
C MET A 81 -12.44 -11.69 9.41
N LEU A 82 -11.65 -10.66 9.67
CA LEU A 82 -11.40 -10.16 11.03
C LEU A 82 -12.68 -9.66 11.73
N ARG A 83 -13.59 -9.02 10.99
CA ARG A 83 -14.88 -8.56 11.52
C ARG A 83 -15.83 -9.73 11.77
N LYS A 84 -15.96 -10.64 10.81
CA LYS A 84 -16.89 -11.79 10.88
C LYS A 84 -16.48 -12.76 11.97
N PHE A 85 -15.19 -13.02 12.11
CA PHE A 85 -14.68 -13.97 13.09
C PHE A 85 -14.46 -13.39 14.49
N LYS A 86 -14.93 -12.14 14.75
CA LYS A 86 -14.86 -11.39 16.02
C LYS A 86 -14.54 -12.31 17.19
N ILE A 87 -13.24 -12.57 17.37
CA ILE A 87 -12.78 -13.66 18.23
C ILE A 87 -13.21 -13.25 19.63
N ARG A 88 -14.22 -13.93 20.18
CA ARG A 88 -14.78 -13.66 21.53
C ARG A 88 -13.73 -13.77 22.65
N ARG A 89 -12.48 -14.16 22.33
CA ARG A 89 -11.31 -14.24 23.21
C ARG A 89 -10.02 -13.71 22.58
N ALA A 90 -10.08 -12.68 21.72
CA ALA A 90 -8.84 -12.13 21.16
C ALA A 90 -8.02 -11.49 22.29
N SER A 91 -6.73 -11.80 22.34
CA SER A 91 -5.84 -11.15 23.32
C SER A 91 -5.79 -9.63 23.06
N THR A 92 -5.47 -8.85 24.09
CA THR A 92 -5.30 -7.39 23.95
C THR A 92 -4.26 -7.02 22.90
N THR A 93 -3.25 -7.88 22.67
CA THR A 93 -2.26 -7.75 21.61
C THR A 93 -2.86 -7.95 20.22
N GLU A 94 -3.65 -9.01 20.02
CA GLU A 94 -4.30 -9.29 18.73
C GLU A 94 -5.28 -8.20 18.33
N LYS A 95 -6.03 -7.65 19.28
CA LYS A 95 -6.96 -6.54 19.02
C LYS A 95 -6.23 -5.32 18.45
N ARG A 96 -5.02 -5.03 18.94
CA ARG A 96 -4.18 -3.92 18.44
C ARG A 96 -3.61 -4.19 17.05
N ILE A 97 -3.14 -5.41 16.80
CA ILE A 97 -2.64 -5.81 15.47
C ILE A 97 -3.76 -5.66 14.43
N ASN A 98 -4.97 -6.14 14.77
CA ASN A 98 -6.14 -5.99 13.92
C ASN A 98 -6.48 -4.50 13.68
N GLN A 99 -6.45 -3.69 14.74
CA GLN A 99 -6.71 -2.25 14.62
C GLN A 99 -5.65 -1.53 13.78
N PHE A 100 -4.37 -1.88 13.94
CA PHE A 100 -3.27 -1.39 13.12
C PHE A 100 -3.47 -1.76 11.64
N ALA A 101 -3.81 -3.02 11.34
CA ALA A 101 -4.09 -3.47 9.99
C ALA A 101 -5.26 -2.68 9.36
N GLY A 102 -6.32 -2.41 10.13
CA GLY A 102 -7.43 -1.57 9.70
C GLY A 102 -7.00 -0.13 9.37
N TYR A 103 -6.19 0.51 10.22
CA TYR A 103 -5.68 1.85 9.95
C TYR A 103 -4.74 1.90 8.75
N SER A 104 -3.79 0.98 8.65
CA SER A 104 -2.86 0.91 7.52
C SER A 104 -3.60 0.71 6.19
N PHE A 105 -4.64 -0.14 6.17
CA PHE A 105 -5.48 -0.31 4.98
C PHE A 105 -6.25 0.97 4.62
N CYS A 106 -6.79 1.67 5.61
CA CYS A 106 -7.49 2.94 5.41
C CYS A 106 -6.55 4.02 4.85
N LEU A 107 -5.34 4.13 5.40
CA LEU A 107 -4.32 5.08 4.94
C LEU A 107 -3.96 4.83 3.47
N ARG A 108 -3.73 3.57 3.08
CA ARG A 108 -3.51 3.21 1.68
C ARG A 108 -4.67 3.55 0.75
N LEU A 109 -5.91 3.32 1.19
CA LEU A 109 -7.08 3.72 0.41
C LEU A 109 -7.14 5.24 0.19
N VAL A 110 -6.84 6.03 1.22
CA VAL A 110 -6.93 7.49 1.16
C VAL A 110 -5.74 8.11 0.42
N PHE A 111 -4.51 7.67 0.70
CA PHE A 111 -3.30 8.31 0.18
C PHE A 111 -2.83 7.76 -1.17
N GLU A 112 -3.23 6.54 -1.54
CA GLU A 112 -2.82 5.93 -2.80
C GLU A 112 -4.00 5.72 -3.76
N MET A 113 -5.06 5.05 -3.32
CA MET A 113 -6.18 4.73 -4.21
C MET A 113 -6.99 5.96 -4.60
N LEU A 114 -7.32 6.82 -3.64
CA LEU A 114 -8.14 8.01 -3.91
C LEU A 114 -7.50 8.96 -4.94
N PRO A 115 -6.21 9.38 -4.82
CA PRO A 115 -5.60 10.25 -5.82
C PRO A 115 -5.42 9.53 -7.17
N PHE A 116 -5.18 8.22 -7.18
CA PHE A 116 -5.08 7.45 -8.41
C PHE A 116 -6.43 7.37 -9.16
N VAL A 117 -7.52 7.07 -8.44
CA VAL A 117 -8.87 7.07 -9.03
C VAL A 117 -9.26 8.47 -9.50
N ALA A 118 -8.91 9.51 -8.73
CA ALA A 118 -9.15 10.89 -9.14
C ALA A 118 -8.40 11.26 -10.42
N ASP A 119 -7.11 10.88 -10.54
CA ASP A 119 -6.32 11.08 -11.76
C ASP A 119 -6.91 10.31 -12.94
N PHE A 120 -7.30 9.04 -12.75
CA PHE A 120 -7.94 8.24 -13.79
C PHE A 120 -9.25 8.87 -14.29
N VAL A 121 -10.12 9.29 -13.38
CA VAL A 121 -11.38 9.96 -13.73
C VAL A 121 -11.11 11.30 -14.43
N LEU A 122 -10.15 12.10 -13.96
CA LEU A 122 -9.80 13.37 -14.61
C LEU A 122 -9.21 13.17 -16.00
N GLN A 123 -8.41 12.13 -16.18
CA GLN A 123 -7.81 11.77 -17.45
C GLN A 123 -8.89 11.37 -18.47
N GLU A 124 -9.85 10.54 -18.09
CA GLU A 124 -10.94 10.12 -18.98
C GLU A 124 -11.95 11.25 -19.25
N THR A 125 -12.26 12.10 -18.26
CA THR A 125 -13.30 13.14 -18.41
C THR A 125 -12.81 14.41 -19.09
N ILE A 126 -11.61 14.88 -18.76
CA ILE A 126 -11.12 16.22 -19.15
C ILE A 126 -9.83 16.11 -20.00
N ASN A 127 -9.30 14.91 -20.24
CA ASN A 127 -7.99 14.69 -20.89
C ASN A 127 -6.85 15.50 -20.23
N LYS A 128 -7.00 15.81 -18.94
CA LYS A 128 -6.00 16.50 -18.14
C LYS A 128 -5.31 15.51 -17.23
N ASP A 129 -3.99 15.62 -17.22
CA ASP A 129 -3.09 14.78 -16.45
C ASP A 129 -2.77 15.45 -15.11
N LEU A 130 -3.28 14.90 -14.01
CA LEU A 130 -3.10 15.46 -12.67
C LEU A 130 -1.63 15.42 -12.25
N GLY A 131 -0.89 14.41 -12.72
CA GLY A 131 0.54 14.27 -12.47
C GLY A 131 1.36 15.43 -13.03
N LYS A 132 0.86 16.13 -14.06
CA LYS A 132 1.52 17.33 -14.61
C LYS A 132 1.32 18.57 -13.73
N PHE A 133 0.20 18.66 -13.01
CA PHE A 133 -0.12 19.81 -12.16
C PHE A 133 0.39 19.66 -10.73
N ILE A 134 0.20 18.49 -10.12
CA ILE A 134 0.57 18.22 -8.72
C ILE A 134 2.01 17.70 -8.62
N GLY A 135 2.53 17.13 -9.72
CA GLY A 135 3.81 16.44 -9.72
C GLY A 135 3.67 14.96 -9.32
N PRO A 136 4.73 14.34 -8.77
CA PRO A 136 4.75 12.90 -8.46
C PRO A 136 3.94 12.56 -7.20
N TYR A 137 2.62 12.81 -7.24
CA TYR A 137 1.70 12.61 -6.13
C TYR A 137 1.73 11.19 -5.57
N GLY A 138 2.03 10.17 -6.41
CA GLY A 138 2.18 8.79 -5.96
C GLY A 138 3.38 8.57 -5.04
N ALA A 139 4.51 9.25 -5.30
CA ALA A 139 5.69 9.16 -4.43
C ALA A 139 5.45 9.89 -3.11
N ILE A 140 4.81 11.06 -3.17
CA ILE A 140 4.45 11.86 -2.00
C ILE A 140 3.43 11.09 -1.13
N GLY A 141 2.37 10.56 -1.75
CA GLY A 141 1.36 9.74 -1.07
C GLY A 141 1.95 8.50 -0.42
N GLY A 142 2.86 7.80 -1.11
CA GLY A 142 3.58 6.66 -0.55
C GLY A 142 4.44 7.05 0.66
N ALA A 143 5.19 8.16 0.58
CA ALA A 143 5.99 8.63 1.71
C ALA A 143 5.12 9.00 2.93
N ILE A 144 3.98 9.66 2.69
CA ILE A 144 3.01 9.98 3.75
C ILE A 144 2.39 8.70 4.32
N ASP A 145 2.04 7.71 3.51
CA ASP A 145 1.50 6.43 3.97
C ASP A 145 2.50 5.70 4.89
N PHE A 146 3.78 5.62 4.50
CA PHE A 146 4.81 5.03 5.33
C PHE A 146 4.98 5.80 6.65
N PHE A 147 5.08 7.13 6.58
CA PHE A 147 5.20 7.96 7.77
C PHE A 147 4.00 7.80 8.72
N ALA A 148 2.79 7.84 8.18
CA ALA A 148 1.55 7.66 8.95
C ALA A 148 1.46 6.26 9.54
N CYS A 149 1.80 5.20 8.80
CA CYS A 149 1.86 3.84 9.31
C CYS A 149 2.87 3.72 10.45
N THR A 150 4.06 4.32 10.33
CA THR A 150 5.06 4.36 11.40
C THR A 150 4.55 5.11 12.62
N LEU A 151 3.87 6.25 12.44
CA LEU A 151 3.29 7.03 13.52
C LEU A 151 2.18 6.24 14.25
N VAL A 152 1.27 5.60 13.52
CA VAL A 152 0.22 4.75 14.10
C VAL A 152 0.84 3.58 14.86
N TYR A 153 1.86 2.93 14.30
CA TYR A 153 2.59 1.87 14.99
C TYR A 153 3.24 2.36 16.28
N TYR A 154 3.87 3.54 16.24
CA TYR A 154 4.51 4.15 17.39
C TYR A 154 3.49 4.50 18.48
N VAL A 155 2.38 5.14 18.13
CA VAL A 155 1.30 5.49 19.08
C VAL A 155 0.72 4.23 19.74
N LEU A 156 0.39 3.20 18.96
CA LEU A 156 -0.14 1.93 19.49
C LEU A 156 0.87 1.19 20.40
N SER A 157 2.16 1.31 20.11
CA SER A 157 3.24 0.70 20.88
C SER A 157 3.56 1.49 22.16
N PHE A 158 3.62 2.82 22.08
CA PHE A 158 3.95 3.69 23.21
C PHE A 158 2.86 3.70 24.28
N LEU A 159 1.58 3.72 23.86
CA LEU A 159 0.43 3.58 24.76
C LEU A 159 0.44 2.27 25.57
N ARG A 160 1.23 1.25 25.18
CA ARG A 160 1.44 0.04 25.99
C ARG A 160 2.30 0.29 27.23
N ARG A 161 3.37 1.09 27.09
CA ARG A 161 4.34 1.29 28.18
C ARG A 161 3.69 2.02 29.34
N SER A 162 2.82 3.00 29.07
CA SER A 162 2.14 3.77 30.10
C SER A 162 1.16 2.95 30.95
N SER A 163 0.49 1.93 30.39
CA SER A 163 -0.47 1.10 31.16
C SER A 163 0.20 0.04 32.05
N VAL A 164 1.39 -0.44 31.71
CA VAL A 164 2.10 -1.46 32.52
C VAL A 164 2.72 -0.87 33.79
N THR A 165 3.14 0.39 33.74
CA THR A 165 3.74 1.07 34.89
C THR A 165 2.74 1.33 36.02
N ILE A 166 1.45 1.53 35.71
CA ILE A 166 0.43 1.82 36.72
C ILE A 166 0.07 0.57 37.56
N VAL A 167 0.08 -0.62 36.97
CA VAL A 167 -0.32 -1.86 37.68
C VAL A 167 0.75 -2.33 38.67
N LYS A 168 2.03 -2.02 38.46
CA LYS A 168 3.09 -2.34 39.43
C LYS A 168 3.09 -1.46 40.67
N SER A 169 2.43 -0.29 40.65
CA SER A 169 2.41 0.63 41.79
C SER A 169 1.31 0.33 42.81
N THR A 170 0.34 -0.54 42.49
CA THR A 170 -0.82 -0.81 43.37
C THR A 170 -0.65 -2.08 44.21
N ASN A 171 0.45 -2.83 44.06
CA ASN A 171 0.64 -4.13 44.71
C ASN A 171 1.83 -4.15 45.70
N THR A 172 2.21 -2.98 46.23
CA THR A 172 3.32 -2.83 47.19
C THR A 172 2.88 -2.12 48.47
N GLN A 173 1.63 -2.34 48.88
CA GLN A 173 1.11 -1.95 50.19
C GLN A 173 0.22 -3.06 50.75
N VAL A 174 0.81 -4.20 51.13
CA VAL A 174 0.32 -5.09 52.20
C VAL A 174 1.52 -5.75 52.84
#